data_AF-A0A1V6AAG7-F1
#
_entry.id   AF-A0A1V6AAG7-F1
#
_cell.length_a   1.000
_cell.length_b   1.000
_cell.length_c   1.000
_cell.angle_alpha   90.00
_cell.angle_beta   90.00
_cell.angle_gamma   90.00
#
_symmetry.space_group_name_H-M   'P 1'
#
loop_
_entity.id
_entity.type
_entity.pdbx_description
1 polymer ?
#
loop_
_entity_poly.entity_id
_entity_poly.type
_entity_poly.pdbx_seq_one_letter_code
_entity_poly.pdbx_strand_id
1 'polypeptide(L)'
;MTLRAKADYKYVVLWLFLFVFFALGSELPLKACDAGDFVYEEFGVRCQNIGIMIKNLQAALKMNMPNSVKMQADISNEWVSFYLSHGEEPPASFTAVLPEIWKETMTFAGQKIADLVFERTNPNEADEACIVFDMLALEKNMTGAHEAMHLWKSEIQKEVGESVASATEWLGLNLNAYIQVSGLLAKNYPVFEARRADFVNSIKMEWQEVLKASESVQEVLARFTRAKLVNKMLFEYNRYKIMTFYR
;
A
#
# COMPACT_ATOMS: atom_id res chain seq x y z
N MET A 1 20.33 -32.13 40.37
CA MET A 1 19.91 -31.93 38.97
C MET A 1 18.60 -31.14 39.01
N THR A 2 18.67 -29.83 38.88
CA THR A 2 17.51 -28.92 38.99
C THR A 2 17.49 -28.02 37.77
N LEU A 3 16.65 -28.38 36.80
CA LEU A 3 16.32 -27.58 35.62
C LEU A 3 15.54 -26.34 36.08
N ARG A 4 16.24 -25.22 36.30
CA ARG A 4 15.61 -23.91 36.42
C ARG A 4 15.33 -23.40 35.01
N ALA A 5 14.11 -23.57 34.54
CA ALA A 5 13.61 -22.90 33.36
C ALA A 5 13.63 -21.39 33.61
N LYS A 6 14.64 -20.70 33.07
CA LYS A 6 14.54 -19.26 32.81
C LYS A 6 13.61 -19.11 31.61
N ALA A 7 12.31 -19.01 31.87
CA ALA A 7 11.39 -18.53 30.86
C ALA A 7 11.78 -17.07 30.58
N ASP A 8 12.36 -16.84 29.40
CA ASP A 8 12.70 -15.50 28.92
C ASP A 8 11.42 -14.67 28.86
N TYR A 9 11.33 -13.67 29.75
CA TYR A 9 10.15 -12.80 29.92
C TYR A 9 9.67 -12.17 28.61
N LYS A 10 10.57 -12.02 27.63
CA LYS A 10 10.28 -11.50 26.28
C LYS A 10 9.27 -12.37 25.52
N TYR A 11 9.36 -13.69 25.66
CA TYR A 11 8.39 -14.59 25.04
C TYR A 11 7.10 -14.62 25.84
N VAL A 12 7.13 -14.49 27.16
CA VAL A 12 5.91 -14.45 27.98
C VAL A 12 5.05 -13.24 27.62
N VAL A 13 5.66 -12.06 27.40
CA VAL A 13 4.94 -10.86 26.95
C VAL A 13 4.40 -11.04 25.53
N LEU A 14 5.20 -11.60 24.60
CA LEU A 14 4.75 -11.86 23.23
C LEU A 14 3.60 -12.87 23.16
N TRP A 15 3.68 -13.94 23.97
CA TRP A 15 2.63 -14.96 24.08
C TRP A 15 1.38 -14.41 24.76
N LEU A 16 1.50 -13.53 25.76
CA LEU A 16 0.37 -12.81 26.34
C LEU A 16 -0.26 -11.86 25.33
N PHE A 17 0.54 -11.15 24.52
CA PHE A 17 0.04 -10.26 23.48
C PHE A 17 -0.72 -11.03 22.40
N LEU A 18 -0.18 -12.16 21.93
CA LEU A 18 -0.83 -13.06 20.98
C LEU A 18 -2.08 -13.73 21.58
N PHE A 19 -2.03 -14.14 22.85
CA PHE A 19 -3.17 -14.75 23.54
C PHE A 19 -4.31 -13.75 23.72
N VAL A 20 -4.02 -12.49 24.06
CA VAL A 20 -5.01 -11.42 24.11
C VAL A 20 -5.56 -11.12 22.71
N PHE A 21 -4.73 -11.11 21.67
CA PHE A 21 -5.18 -10.92 20.28
C PHE A 21 -6.10 -12.05 19.78
N PHE A 22 -5.78 -13.30 20.09
CA PHE A 22 -6.58 -14.47 19.69
C PHE A 22 -7.81 -14.71 20.58
N ALA A 23 -7.73 -14.42 21.88
CA ALA A 23 -8.85 -14.60 22.82
C ALA A 23 -9.89 -13.48 22.73
N LEU A 24 -9.48 -12.24 22.42
CA LEU A 24 -10.42 -11.13 22.19
C LEU A 24 -10.97 -11.09 20.76
N GLY A 25 -10.39 -11.86 19.83
CA GLY A 25 -10.77 -11.91 18.42
C GLY A 25 -12.04 -12.70 18.10
N SER A 26 -12.81 -13.18 19.10
CA SER A 26 -14.03 -13.96 18.82
C SER A 26 -15.35 -13.34 19.26
N GLU A 27 -15.45 -12.49 20.31
CA GLU A 27 -16.78 -12.03 20.78
C GLU A 27 -16.80 -10.66 21.50
N LEU A 28 -15.95 -9.71 21.10
CA LEU A 28 -16.18 -8.31 21.49
C LEU A 28 -16.56 -7.51 20.25
N PRO A 29 -17.82 -7.03 20.13
CA PRO A 29 -18.10 -5.95 19.20
C PRO A 29 -17.38 -4.73 19.79
N LEU A 30 -16.11 -4.54 19.42
CA LEU A 30 -15.47 -3.24 19.51
C LEU A 30 -16.26 -2.36 18.54
N LYS A 31 -17.32 -1.77 19.10
CA LYS A 31 -18.21 -0.86 18.40
C LYS A 31 -17.31 0.23 17.82
N ALA A 32 -17.19 0.27 16.50
CA ALA A 32 -16.70 1.47 15.82
C ALA A 32 -17.47 2.67 16.41
N CYS A 33 -16.82 3.84 16.54
CA CYS A 33 -17.44 5.07 17.03
C CYS A 33 -18.90 5.15 16.53
N ASP A 34 -19.87 5.27 17.45
CA ASP A 34 -21.27 5.47 17.06
C ASP A 34 -21.32 6.68 16.11
N ALA A 35 -22.19 6.66 15.10
CA ALA A 35 -22.24 7.69 14.05
C ALA A 35 -22.41 9.14 14.58
N GLY A 36 -22.71 9.33 15.87
CA GLY A 36 -22.75 10.62 16.56
C GLY A 36 -21.40 11.12 17.12
N ASP A 37 -20.39 10.26 17.26
CA ASP A 37 -19.08 10.56 17.88
C ASP A 37 -17.95 10.75 16.86
N PHE A 38 -18.21 10.53 15.57
CA PHE A 38 -17.21 10.70 14.52
C PHE A 38 -17.09 12.17 14.10
N VAL A 39 -15.99 12.81 14.47
CA VAL A 39 -15.64 14.16 14.01
C VAL A 39 -14.61 14.05 12.89
N TYR A 40 -15.04 14.30 11.65
CA TYR A 40 -14.20 14.16 10.45
C TYR A 40 -12.89 14.97 10.54
N GLU A 41 -12.95 16.17 11.09
CA GLU A 41 -11.77 17.04 11.26
C GLU A 41 -10.73 16.41 12.21
N GLU A 42 -11.17 15.86 13.35
CA GLU A 42 -10.29 15.20 14.31
C GLU A 42 -9.68 13.93 13.72
N PHE A 43 -10.47 13.15 12.98
CA PHE A 43 -9.99 11.99 12.24
C PHE A 43 -8.92 12.39 11.22
N GLY A 44 -9.18 13.43 10.42
CA GLY A 44 -8.24 13.92 9.41
C GLY A 44 -6.92 14.41 10.04
N VAL A 45 -7.00 15.16 11.14
CA VAL A 45 -5.81 15.60 11.91
C VAL A 45 -5.03 14.39 12.44
N ARG A 46 -5.73 13.36 12.94
CA ARG A 46 -5.09 12.14 13.42
C ARG A 46 -4.35 11.39 12.30
N CYS A 47 -4.95 11.26 11.13
CA CYS A 47 -4.27 10.68 9.96
C CYS A 47 -3.03 11.49 9.56
N GLN A 48 -3.12 12.83 9.53
CA GLN A 48 -1.96 13.69 9.25
C GLN A 48 -0.84 13.49 10.27
N ASN A 49 -1.18 13.42 11.56
CA ASN A 49 -0.21 13.18 12.63
C ASN A 49 0.52 11.84 12.47
N ILE A 50 -0.20 10.77 12.13
CA ILE A 50 0.41 9.46 11.84
C ILE A 50 1.38 9.57 10.66
N GLY A 51 0.98 10.22 9.56
CA GLY A 51 1.85 10.47 8.42
C GLY A 51 3.13 11.23 8.78
N ILE A 52 3.03 12.25 9.65
CA ILE A 52 4.18 13.01 10.16
C ILE A 52 5.09 12.12 11.01
N MET A 53 4.53 11.28 11.89
CA MET A 53 5.29 10.36 12.74
C MET A 53 6.09 9.35 11.90
N ILE A 54 5.49 8.80 10.83
CA ILE A 54 6.17 7.91 9.88
C ILE A 54 7.36 8.64 9.23
N LYS A 55 7.13 9.83 8.68
CA LYS A 55 8.18 10.65 8.03
C LYS A 55 9.33 10.99 8.97
N ASN A 56 8.99 11.35 10.21
CA ASN A 56 9.99 11.66 11.24
C ASN A 56 10.81 10.42 11.63
N LEU A 57 10.18 9.25 11.76
CA LEU A 57 10.91 8.02 12.03
C LEU A 57 11.80 7.61 10.85
N GLN A 58 11.31 7.70 9.60
CA GLN A 58 12.12 7.45 8.40
C GLN A 58 13.37 8.34 8.38
N ALA A 59 13.22 9.64 8.65
CA ALA A 59 14.34 10.57 8.70
C ALA A 59 15.32 10.24 9.84
N ALA A 60 14.81 9.93 11.03
CA ALA A 60 15.60 9.55 12.18
C ALA A 60 16.45 8.29 11.92
N LEU A 61 15.86 7.27 11.29
CA LEU A 61 16.57 6.04 10.91
C LEU A 61 17.66 6.30 9.86
N LYS A 62 17.35 7.07 8.80
CA LYS A 62 18.34 7.46 7.78
C LYS A 62 19.54 8.21 8.37
N MET A 63 19.30 9.00 9.41
CA MET A 63 20.31 9.80 10.10
C MET A 63 20.96 9.07 11.29
N ASN A 64 20.57 7.82 11.57
CA ASN A 64 21.01 7.06 12.75
C ASN A 64 20.83 7.84 14.06
N MET A 65 19.69 8.51 14.22
CA MET A 65 19.42 9.35 15.38
C MET A 65 19.20 8.50 16.65
N PRO A 66 19.79 8.86 17.80
CA PRO A 66 19.67 8.08 19.04
C PRO A 66 18.24 7.93 19.58
N ASN A 67 17.33 8.83 19.19
CA ASN A 67 15.94 8.83 19.65
C ASN A 67 15.00 7.99 18.78
N SER A 68 15.50 7.31 17.74
CA SER A 68 14.69 6.47 16.83
C SER A 68 13.88 5.40 17.58
N VAL A 69 14.45 4.80 18.64
CA VAL A 69 13.77 3.78 19.47
C VAL A 69 12.51 4.31 20.13
N LYS A 70 12.55 5.55 20.63
CA LYS A 70 11.35 6.19 21.19
C LYS A 70 10.31 6.43 20.10
N MET A 71 10.76 6.91 18.94
CA MET A 71 9.86 7.21 17.81
C MET A 71 9.20 5.93 17.25
N GLN A 72 9.91 4.80 17.24
CA GLN A 72 9.38 3.46 16.92
C GLN A 72 8.27 3.05 17.87
N ALA A 73 8.44 3.26 19.18
CA ALA A 73 7.42 2.97 20.18
C ALA A 73 6.20 3.91 20.03
N ASP A 74 6.45 5.20 19.82
CA ASP A 74 5.39 6.21 19.67
C ASP A 74 4.50 5.90 18.45
N ILE A 75 5.07 5.61 17.27
CA ILE A 75 4.27 5.25 16.08
C ILE A 75 3.55 3.90 16.25
N SER A 76 4.16 2.93 16.93
CA SER A 76 3.53 1.63 17.16
C SER A 76 2.28 1.78 18.04
N ASN A 77 2.39 2.57 19.11
CA ASN A 77 1.27 2.84 20.01
C ASN A 77 0.15 3.62 19.31
N GLU A 78 0.51 4.63 18.52
CA GLU A 78 -0.49 5.41 17.78
C GLU A 78 -1.20 4.55 16.72
N TRP A 79 -0.47 3.71 15.98
CA TRP A 79 -1.06 2.79 15.01
C TRP A 79 -2.03 1.80 15.66
N VAL A 80 -1.65 1.18 16.78
CA VAL A 80 -2.53 0.25 17.50
C VAL A 80 -3.79 0.96 17.98
N SER A 81 -3.64 2.14 18.58
CA SER A 81 -4.78 2.97 19.03
C SER A 81 -5.70 3.34 17.87
N PHE A 82 -5.13 3.72 16.71
CA PHE A 82 -5.88 4.07 15.52
C PHE A 82 -6.64 2.87 14.96
N TYR A 83 -5.96 1.73 14.81
CA TYR A 83 -6.55 0.51 14.27
C TYR A 83 -7.69 -0.02 15.15
N LEU A 84 -7.55 0.05 16.48
CA LEU A 84 -8.65 -0.32 17.39
C LEU A 84 -9.88 0.58 17.25
N SER A 85 -9.68 1.84 16.83
CA SER A 85 -10.77 2.81 16.68
C SER A 85 -11.43 2.74 15.29
N HIS A 86 -10.65 2.48 14.24
CA HIS A 86 -11.06 2.68 12.84
C HIS A 86 -10.56 1.59 11.87
N GLY A 87 -9.84 0.56 12.33
CA GLY A 87 -9.12 -0.37 11.45
C GLY A 87 -9.97 -1.46 10.82
N GLU A 88 -11.03 -1.92 11.50
CA GLU A 88 -11.86 -3.04 11.01
C GLU A 88 -12.91 -2.60 9.98
N GLU A 89 -13.53 -1.43 10.18
CA GLU A 89 -14.60 -0.92 9.32
C GLU A 89 -14.41 0.56 8.99
N PRO A 90 -14.80 1.00 7.78
CA PRO A 90 -14.72 2.41 7.41
C PRO A 90 -15.64 3.26 8.29
N PRO A 91 -15.19 4.44 8.75
CA PRO A 91 -16.06 5.40 9.40
C PRO A 91 -17.23 5.83 8.50
N ALA A 92 -18.30 6.37 9.08
CA ALA A 92 -19.52 6.73 8.34
C ALA A 92 -19.30 7.73 7.18
N SER A 93 -18.26 8.57 7.25
CA SER A 93 -17.91 9.49 6.15
C SER A 93 -17.19 8.80 4.97
N PHE A 94 -16.82 7.52 5.10
CA PHE A 94 -16.09 6.74 4.09
C PHE A 94 -16.92 5.56 3.55
N THR A 95 -18.25 5.60 3.63
CA THR A 95 -19.14 4.51 3.18
C THR A 95 -19.04 4.15 1.70
N ALA A 96 -18.45 5.03 0.88
CA ALA A 96 -18.16 4.74 -0.53
C ALA A 96 -17.02 3.72 -0.71
N VAL A 97 -16.18 3.53 0.31
CA VAL A 97 -15.11 2.55 0.34
C VAL A 97 -15.68 1.20 0.76
N LEU A 98 -15.38 0.17 -0.02
CA LEU A 98 -15.80 -1.19 0.28
C LEU A 98 -15.09 -1.72 1.55
N PRO A 99 -15.79 -2.40 2.48
CA PRO A 99 -15.19 -2.89 3.73
C PRO A 99 -13.96 -3.79 3.53
N GLU A 100 -13.96 -4.62 2.49
CA GLU A 100 -12.82 -5.48 2.14
C GLU A 100 -11.59 -4.68 1.71
N ILE A 101 -11.79 -3.60 0.95
CA ILE A 101 -10.71 -2.69 0.53
C ILE A 101 -10.20 -1.91 1.74
N TRP A 102 -11.11 -1.44 2.60
CA TRP A 102 -10.73 -0.77 3.85
C TRP A 102 -9.79 -1.64 4.70
N LYS A 103 -10.21 -2.87 4.99
CA LYS A 103 -9.44 -3.82 5.79
C LYS A 103 -8.11 -4.19 5.13
N GLU A 104 -8.10 -4.41 3.81
CA GLU A 104 -6.89 -4.66 3.03
C GLU A 104 -5.91 -3.49 3.16
N THR A 105 -6.39 -2.24 3.03
CA THR A 105 -5.60 -1.03 3.13
C THR A 105 -5.09 -0.77 4.55
N MET A 106 -5.89 -0.99 5.58
CA MET A 106 -5.45 -0.87 6.97
C MET A 106 -4.38 -1.90 7.31
N THR A 107 -4.57 -3.15 6.87
CA THR A 107 -3.56 -4.21 7.05
C THR A 107 -2.26 -3.86 6.34
N PHE A 108 -2.36 -3.36 5.11
CA PHE A 108 -1.22 -2.91 4.32
C PHE A 108 -0.45 -1.76 5.00
N ALA A 109 -1.16 -0.72 5.46
CA ALA A 109 -0.54 0.40 6.17
C ALA A 109 0.16 -0.06 7.45
N GLY A 110 -0.49 -0.93 8.23
CA GLY A 110 0.08 -1.53 9.43
C GLY A 110 1.34 -2.35 9.16
N GLN A 111 1.35 -3.14 8.08
CA GLN A 111 2.52 -3.89 7.66
C GLN A 111 3.69 -2.96 7.30
N LYS A 112 3.42 -1.86 6.57
CA LYS A 112 4.45 -0.89 6.20
C LYS A 112 5.00 -0.10 7.39
N ILE A 113 4.14 0.22 8.36
CA ILE A 113 4.58 0.79 9.64
C ILE A 113 5.46 -0.23 10.39
N ALA A 114 5.05 -1.49 10.46
CA ALA A 114 5.82 -2.53 11.12
C ALA A 114 7.18 -2.74 10.45
N ASP A 115 7.24 -2.76 9.12
CA ASP A 115 8.49 -2.89 8.37
C ASP A 115 9.45 -1.73 8.65
N LEU A 116 8.93 -0.50 8.81
CA LEU A 116 9.72 0.66 9.25
C LEU A 116 10.20 0.53 10.69
N VAL A 117 9.30 0.15 11.61
CA VAL A 117 9.58 0.01 13.04
C VAL A 117 10.64 -1.06 13.30
N PHE A 118 10.59 -2.16 12.57
CA PHE A 118 11.53 -3.27 12.70
C PHE A 118 12.69 -3.21 11.70
N GLU A 119 12.82 -2.12 10.95
CA GLU A 119 13.90 -1.89 9.97
C GLU A 119 14.06 -3.04 8.95
N ARG A 120 12.93 -3.66 8.56
CA ARG A 120 12.91 -4.83 7.67
C ARG A 120 13.05 -4.47 6.19
N THR A 121 12.76 -3.23 5.85
CA THR A 121 12.76 -2.73 4.47
C THR A 121 13.52 -1.43 4.38
N ASN A 122 13.75 -0.97 3.14
CA ASN A 122 14.22 0.40 2.92
C ASN A 122 13.23 1.37 3.58
N PRO A 123 13.69 2.35 4.39
CA PRO A 123 12.81 3.32 5.03
C PRO A 123 11.86 4.02 4.05
N ASN A 124 12.26 4.23 2.80
CA ASN A 124 11.42 4.86 1.77
C ASN A 124 10.15 4.06 1.41
N GLU A 125 10.09 2.77 1.74
CA GLU A 125 8.87 1.97 1.51
C GLU A 125 7.71 2.39 2.42
N ALA A 126 7.99 3.05 3.55
CA ALA A 126 6.94 3.56 4.44
C ALA A 126 6.20 4.79 3.87
N ASP A 127 6.66 5.35 2.75
CA ASP A 127 5.91 6.37 2.00
C ASP A 127 4.55 5.81 1.53
N GLU A 128 4.44 4.50 1.33
CA GLU A 128 3.18 3.83 0.99
C GLU A 128 2.14 3.93 2.11
N ALA A 129 2.56 3.80 3.37
CA ALA A 129 1.68 4.05 4.51
C ALA A 129 1.30 5.52 4.62
N CYS A 130 2.24 6.44 4.35
CA CYS A 130 1.95 7.87 4.36
C CYS A 130 0.86 8.23 3.34
N ILE A 131 0.91 7.65 2.13
CA ILE A 131 -0.14 7.86 1.12
C ILE A 131 -1.50 7.45 1.64
N VAL A 132 -1.62 6.29 2.31
CA VAL A 132 -2.88 5.83 2.90
C VAL A 132 -3.44 6.89 3.85
N PHE A 133 -2.63 7.41 4.76
CA PHE A 133 -3.10 8.44 5.71
C PHE A 133 -3.39 9.78 5.05
N ASP A 134 -2.64 10.16 4.01
CA ASP A 134 -2.92 11.37 3.24
C ASP A 134 -4.27 11.27 2.48
N MET A 135 -4.60 10.09 1.96
CA MET A 135 -5.91 9.84 1.32
C MET A 135 -7.06 9.97 2.32
N LEU A 136 -6.87 9.49 3.54
CA LEU A 136 -7.84 9.58 4.63
C LEU A 136 -7.96 10.99 5.23
N ALA A 137 -6.85 11.74 5.25
CA ALA A 137 -6.80 13.06 5.86
C ALA A 137 -7.74 14.07 5.18
N LEU A 138 -7.96 13.95 3.87
CA LEU A 138 -8.82 14.83 3.09
C LEU A 138 -9.50 14.03 1.97
N GLU A 139 -10.83 13.96 1.97
CA GLU A 139 -11.63 13.14 1.06
C GLU A 139 -11.34 13.46 -0.42
N LYS A 140 -11.15 14.74 -0.74
CA LYS A 140 -10.78 15.23 -2.07
C LYS A 140 -9.52 14.56 -2.65
N ASN A 141 -8.63 14.04 -1.80
CA ASN A 141 -7.42 13.36 -2.24
C ASN A 141 -7.74 12.02 -2.92
N MET A 142 -8.82 11.35 -2.51
CA MET A 142 -9.27 10.09 -3.10
C MET A 142 -9.94 10.29 -4.48
N THR A 143 -10.69 11.37 -4.69
CA THR A 143 -11.48 11.57 -5.93
C THR A 143 -10.61 11.51 -7.19
N GLY A 144 -9.54 12.30 -7.26
CA GLY A 144 -8.66 12.32 -8.43
C GLY A 144 -7.89 11.00 -8.62
N ALA A 145 -7.55 10.32 -7.52
CA ALA A 145 -6.92 9.01 -7.57
C ALA A 145 -7.88 7.93 -8.11
N HIS A 146 -9.15 7.96 -7.70
CA HIS A 146 -10.18 7.02 -8.14
C HIS A 146 -10.49 7.16 -9.62
N GLU A 147 -10.56 8.39 -10.14
CA GLU A 147 -10.76 8.64 -11.58
C GLU A 147 -9.61 8.03 -12.41
N ALA A 148 -8.37 8.27 -12.01
CA ALA A 148 -7.20 7.71 -12.70
C ALA A 148 -7.14 6.18 -12.57
N MET A 149 -7.47 5.64 -11.39
CA MET A 149 -7.55 4.19 -11.16
C MET A 149 -8.66 3.52 -11.98
N HIS A 150 -9.78 4.23 -12.22
CA HIS A 150 -10.85 3.75 -13.06
C HIS A 150 -10.43 3.59 -14.51
N LEU A 151 -9.73 4.60 -15.06
CA LEU A 151 -9.13 4.52 -16.40
C LEU A 151 -8.13 3.36 -16.49
N TRP A 152 -7.29 3.16 -15.48
CA TRP A 152 -6.34 2.05 -15.51
C TRP A 152 -7.05 0.68 -15.42
N LYS A 153 -8.11 0.56 -14.62
CA LYS A 153 -8.94 -0.65 -14.55
C LYS A 153 -9.52 -1.01 -15.91
N SER A 154 -10.04 -0.04 -16.66
CA SER A 154 -10.60 -0.30 -17.99
C SER A 154 -9.54 -0.77 -18.99
N GLU A 155 -8.34 -0.16 -18.96
CA GLU A 155 -7.25 -0.56 -19.87
C GLU A 155 -6.67 -1.93 -19.53
N ILE A 156 -6.50 -2.27 -18.26
CA ILE A 156 -5.90 -3.56 -17.87
C ILE A 156 -6.83 -4.75 -18.14
N GLN A 157 -8.14 -4.53 -18.12
CA GLN A 157 -9.17 -5.54 -18.38
C GLN A 157 -9.56 -5.67 -19.85
N LYS A 158 -9.09 -4.76 -20.71
CA LYS A 158 -9.42 -4.75 -22.13
C LYS A 158 -8.93 -6.02 -22.81
N GLU A 159 -9.78 -6.63 -23.63
CA GLU A 159 -9.37 -7.74 -24.49
C GLU A 159 -8.32 -7.26 -25.50
N VAL A 160 -7.24 -8.02 -25.61
CA VAL A 160 -6.11 -7.72 -26.48
C VAL A 160 -6.04 -8.79 -27.56
N GLY A 161 -6.03 -8.34 -28.80
CA GLY A 161 -5.87 -9.21 -29.97
C GLY A 161 -4.58 -10.03 -29.90
N GLU A 162 -4.51 -11.08 -30.72
CA GLU A 162 -3.38 -12.01 -30.69
C GLU A 162 -2.11 -11.43 -31.32
N SER A 163 -2.22 -10.38 -32.13
CA SER A 163 -1.08 -9.80 -32.85
C SER A 163 -0.15 -8.97 -31.96
N VAL A 164 1.13 -8.95 -32.34
CA VAL A 164 2.15 -8.06 -31.76
C VAL A 164 1.71 -6.59 -31.77
N ALA A 165 1.05 -6.15 -32.84
CA ALA A 165 0.56 -4.78 -32.98
C ALA A 165 -0.50 -4.45 -31.92
N SER A 166 -1.49 -5.33 -31.74
CA SER A 166 -2.54 -5.13 -30.72
C SER A 166 -1.96 -5.15 -29.31
N ALA A 167 -1.03 -6.05 -29.03
CA ALA A 167 -0.35 -6.11 -27.73
C ALA A 167 0.50 -4.86 -27.45
N THR A 168 1.17 -4.32 -28.47
CA THR A 168 1.97 -3.09 -28.35
C THR A 168 1.08 -1.88 -28.05
N GLU A 169 -0.05 -1.77 -28.74
CA GLU A 169 -1.03 -0.71 -28.49
C GLU A 169 -1.57 -0.78 -27.05
N TRP A 170 -2.01 -1.97 -26.63
CA TRP A 170 -2.51 -2.20 -25.27
C TRP A 170 -1.48 -1.85 -24.18
N LEU A 171 -0.21 -2.24 -24.38
CA LEU A 171 0.88 -1.87 -23.48
C LEU A 171 1.07 -0.37 -23.39
N GLY A 172 1.00 0.35 -24.53
CA GLY A 172 1.09 1.81 -24.57
C GLY A 172 -0.02 2.48 -23.76
N LEU A 173 -1.27 2.05 -23.95
CA LEU A 173 -2.42 2.57 -23.21
C LEU A 173 -2.31 2.28 -21.70
N ASN A 174 -1.93 1.06 -21.32
CA ASN A 174 -1.75 0.70 -19.91
C ASN A 174 -0.61 1.47 -19.24
N LEU A 175 0.51 1.64 -19.91
CA LEU A 175 1.62 2.43 -19.38
C LEU A 175 1.22 3.90 -19.22
N ASN A 176 0.44 4.47 -20.14
CA ASN A 176 -0.07 5.82 -20.00
C ASN A 176 -1.01 5.96 -18.79
N ALA A 177 -1.92 5.00 -18.59
CA ALA A 177 -2.81 4.98 -17.42
C ALA A 177 -2.01 4.85 -16.09
N TYR A 178 -1.02 3.96 -16.05
CA TYR A 178 -0.09 3.85 -14.93
C TYR A 178 0.63 5.17 -14.63
N ILE A 179 1.16 5.83 -15.65
CA ILE A 179 1.89 7.11 -15.51
C ILE A 179 0.97 8.20 -14.93
N GLN A 180 -0.30 8.23 -15.30
CA GLN A 180 -1.27 9.18 -14.76
C GLN A 180 -1.50 8.94 -13.26
N VAL A 181 -1.83 7.71 -12.86
CA VAL A 181 -2.06 7.35 -11.45
C VAL A 181 -0.81 7.62 -10.60
N SER A 182 0.33 7.10 -11.04
CA SER A 182 1.60 7.26 -10.32
C SER A 182 2.08 8.71 -10.26
N GLY A 183 1.77 9.52 -11.29
CA GLY A 183 2.08 10.95 -11.31
C GLY A 183 1.34 11.76 -10.25
N LEU A 184 0.11 11.37 -9.89
CA LEU A 184 -0.63 12.00 -8.80
C LEU A 184 0.10 11.83 -7.46
N LEU A 185 0.66 10.64 -7.22
CA LEU A 185 1.39 10.35 -5.99
C LEU A 185 2.81 10.94 -6.00
N ALA A 186 3.50 10.86 -7.14
CA ALA A 186 4.88 11.32 -7.29
C ALA A 186 5.07 12.81 -6.96
N LYS A 187 4.03 13.64 -7.15
CA LYS A 187 4.06 15.07 -6.78
C LYS A 187 4.36 15.29 -5.30
N ASN A 188 3.81 14.44 -4.43
CA ASN A 188 3.96 14.56 -2.98
C ASN A 188 4.99 13.56 -2.42
N TYR A 189 5.33 12.53 -3.20
CA TYR A 189 6.20 11.44 -2.80
C TYR A 189 7.27 11.14 -3.88
N PRO A 190 8.43 11.82 -3.84
CA PRO A 190 9.45 11.73 -4.89
C PRO A 190 10.00 10.31 -5.13
N VAL A 191 9.93 9.40 -4.15
CA VAL A 191 10.33 8.00 -4.36
C VAL A 191 9.51 7.31 -5.45
N PHE A 192 8.25 7.72 -5.62
CA PHE A 192 7.38 7.15 -6.65
C PHE A 192 7.72 7.66 -8.04
N GLU A 193 8.38 8.82 -8.16
CA GLU A 193 8.90 9.30 -9.45
C GLU A 193 9.98 8.35 -9.98
N ALA A 194 10.97 8.02 -9.13
CA ALA A 194 12.03 7.08 -9.48
C ALA A 194 11.45 5.69 -9.78
N ARG A 195 10.58 5.20 -8.91
CA ARG A 195 9.94 3.89 -9.08
C ARG A 195 9.08 3.82 -10.35
N ARG A 196 8.36 4.89 -10.68
CA ARG A 196 7.60 4.99 -11.93
C ARG A 196 8.51 4.86 -13.13
N ALA A 197 9.62 5.60 -13.15
CA ALA A 197 10.60 5.52 -14.23
C ALA A 197 11.16 4.10 -14.37
N ASP A 198 11.55 3.47 -13.26
CA ASP A 198 12.08 2.10 -13.24
C ASP A 198 11.06 1.08 -13.76
N PHE A 199 9.81 1.17 -13.31
CA PHE A 199 8.75 0.28 -13.76
C PHE A 199 8.50 0.43 -15.27
N VAL A 200 8.29 1.65 -15.76
CA VAL A 200 8.07 1.93 -17.19
C VAL A 200 9.24 1.41 -18.02
N ASN A 201 10.48 1.67 -17.60
CA ASN A 201 11.66 1.19 -18.30
C ASN A 201 11.73 -0.34 -18.31
N SER A 202 11.39 -1.00 -17.20
CA SER A 202 11.38 -2.47 -17.13
C SER A 202 10.39 -3.09 -18.13
N ILE A 203 9.18 -2.52 -18.26
CA ILE A 203 8.17 -2.99 -19.22
C ILE A 203 8.65 -2.75 -20.65
N LYS A 204 9.19 -1.56 -20.93
CA LYS A 204 9.70 -1.21 -22.26
C LYS A 204 10.84 -2.13 -22.69
N MET A 205 11.82 -2.37 -21.82
CA MET A 205 12.95 -3.26 -22.14
C MET A 205 12.49 -4.68 -22.43
N GLU A 206 11.59 -5.24 -21.61
CA GLU A 206 11.07 -6.59 -21.83
C GLU A 206 10.28 -6.70 -23.14
N TRP A 207 9.49 -5.69 -23.50
CA TRP A 207 8.77 -5.69 -24.78
C TRP A 207 9.69 -5.42 -25.97
N GLN A 208 10.78 -4.68 -25.78
CA GLN A 208 11.74 -4.40 -26.86
C GLN A 208 12.38 -5.67 -27.41
N GLU A 209 12.55 -6.70 -26.58
CA GLU A 209 13.06 -8.01 -27.00
C GLU A 209 12.06 -8.75 -27.92
N VAL A 210 10.76 -8.53 -27.74
CA VAL A 210 9.74 -8.99 -28.69
C VAL A 210 9.89 -8.26 -30.02
N LEU A 211 10.03 -6.94 -29.99
CA LEU A 211 10.10 -6.12 -31.20
C LEU A 211 11.38 -6.37 -32.02
N LYS A 212 12.47 -6.82 -31.40
CA LYS A 212 13.74 -7.17 -32.07
C LYS A 212 13.79 -8.63 -32.57
N ALA A 213 12.87 -9.49 -32.13
CA ALA A 213 12.85 -10.88 -32.55
C ALA A 213 12.50 -11.03 -34.04
N SER A 214 12.93 -12.13 -34.65
CA SER A 214 12.55 -12.46 -36.03
C SER A 214 11.05 -12.75 -36.13
N GLU A 215 10.43 -12.41 -37.26
CA GLU A 215 8.98 -12.60 -37.51
C GLU A 215 8.49 -14.01 -37.18
N SER A 216 9.29 -15.04 -37.49
CA SER A 216 8.98 -16.45 -37.24
C SER A 216 8.81 -16.83 -35.76
N VAL A 217 9.33 -16.02 -34.83
CA VAL A 217 9.28 -16.28 -33.38
C VAL A 217 8.55 -15.16 -32.63
N GLN A 218 8.33 -14.02 -33.29
CA GLN A 218 7.83 -12.80 -32.69
C GLN A 218 6.47 -12.99 -32.01
N GLU A 219 5.51 -13.65 -32.67
CA GLU A 219 4.17 -13.89 -32.13
C GLU A 219 4.19 -14.83 -30.90
N VAL A 220 5.02 -15.86 -30.94
CA VAL A 220 5.18 -16.78 -29.80
C VAL A 220 5.79 -16.06 -28.60
N LEU A 221 6.86 -15.30 -28.82
CA LEU A 221 7.52 -14.53 -27.78
C LEU A 221 6.59 -13.44 -27.21
N ALA A 222 5.82 -12.76 -28.08
CA ALA A 222 4.83 -11.77 -27.69
C ALA A 222 3.81 -12.35 -26.71
N ARG A 223 3.29 -13.55 -26.97
CA ARG A 223 2.31 -14.20 -26.10
C ARG A 223 2.86 -14.47 -24.69
N PHE A 224 4.07 -15.02 -24.58
CA PHE A 224 4.69 -15.29 -23.28
C PHE A 224 5.05 -14.01 -22.54
N THR A 225 5.70 -13.07 -23.22
CA THR A 225 6.08 -11.78 -22.63
C THR A 225 4.85 -11.01 -22.18
N ARG A 226 3.77 -10.95 -23.00
CA ARG A 226 2.51 -10.31 -22.62
C ARG A 226 1.94 -10.88 -21.33
N ALA A 227 1.83 -12.21 -21.20
CA ALA A 227 1.29 -12.82 -19.98
C ALA A 227 2.11 -12.42 -18.73
N LYS A 228 3.44 -12.36 -18.86
CA LYS A 228 4.32 -11.88 -17.80
C LYS A 228 4.09 -10.39 -17.48
N LEU A 229 3.97 -9.54 -18.49
CA LEU A 229 3.75 -8.09 -18.32
C LEU A 229 2.38 -7.79 -17.71
N VAL A 230 1.33 -8.54 -18.09
CA VAL A 230 0.00 -8.44 -17.48
C VAL A 230 0.08 -8.70 -15.98
N ASN A 231 0.77 -9.75 -15.54
CA ASN A 231 0.93 -10.04 -14.12
C ASN A 231 1.70 -8.93 -13.38
N LYS A 232 2.74 -8.37 -14.00
CA LYS A 232 3.48 -7.22 -13.44
C LYS A 232 2.59 -5.98 -13.30
N MET A 233 1.78 -5.69 -14.31
CA MET A 233 0.84 -4.57 -14.29
C MET A 233 -0.26 -4.78 -13.26
N LEU A 234 -0.81 -5.99 -13.14
CA LEU A 234 -1.83 -6.32 -12.13
C LEU A 234 -1.27 -6.20 -10.71
N PHE A 235 -0.02 -6.61 -10.50
CA PHE A 235 0.65 -6.43 -9.22
C PHE A 235 0.75 -4.96 -8.82
N GLU A 236 1.24 -4.10 -9.72
CA GLU A 236 1.30 -2.66 -9.46
C GLU A 236 -0.11 -2.05 -9.33
N TYR A 237 -1.05 -2.43 -10.19
CA TYR A 237 -2.44 -1.97 -10.10
C TYR A 237 -3.05 -2.26 -8.73
N ASN A 238 -2.91 -3.49 -8.23
CA ASN A 238 -3.41 -3.86 -6.91
C ASN A 238 -2.76 -3.05 -5.79
N ARG A 239 -1.47 -2.76 -5.91
CA ARG A 239 -0.76 -1.93 -4.93
C ARG A 239 -1.34 -0.51 -4.86
N TYR A 240 -1.57 0.11 -6.02
CA TYR A 240 -2.17 1.45 -6.09
C TYR A 240 -3.65 1.44 -5.70
N LYS A 241 -4.39 0.39 -6.05
CA LYS A 241 -5.78 0.16 -5.61
C LYS A 241 -5.88 0.24 -4.09
N ILE A 242 -5.00 -0.48 -3.38
CA ILE A 242 -4.94 -0.49 -1.92
C ILE A 242 -4.60 0.90 -1.37
N MET A 243 -3.52 1.51 -1.86
CA MET A 243 -3.07 2.83 -1.37
C MET A 243 -4.10 3.95 -1.58
N THR A 244 -5.00 3.80 -2.56
CA THR A 244 -5.98 4.81 -2.95
C THR A 244 -7.41 4.47 -2.52
N PHE A 245 -7.64 3.34 -1.84
CA PHE A 245 -8.98 2.86 -1.47
C PHE A 245 -9.93 2.66 -2.67
N TYR A 246 -9.39 2.30 -3.83
CA TYR A 246 -10.17 2.15 -5.05
C TYR A 246 -10.87 0.77 -5.12
N ARG A 247 -12.06 0.73 -5.75
CA ARG A 247 -12.95 -0.45 -5.85
C ARG A 247 -12.90 -1.20 -7.19
#